data_AF-A0A7Z9WUF6-F1
#
_entry.id   AF-A0A7Z9WUF6-F1
#
_cell.length_a   1.000
_cell.length_b   1.000
_cell.length_c   1.000
_cell.angle_alpha   90.00
_cell.angle_beta   90.00
_cell.angle_gamma   90.00
#
_symmetry.space_group_name_H-M   'P 1'
#
loop_
_entity.id
_entity.type
_entity.pdbx_description
1 polymer ?
#
loop_
_entity_poly.entity_id
_entity_poly.type
_entity_poly.pdbx_seq_one_letter_code
_entity_poly.pdbx_strand_id
1 'polypeptide(L)'
;SNLANADSISSNADETYRAKKPVFQTILDETTGEPAGGVRIKEIVESQAPLKMEYNPNHPMANEEGYIFRPNVNVVEEMADMLSASRTYQTNVEVMNTSKQLLLRTIQLGK
;
A
#
# COMPACT_ATOMS: atom_id res chain seq x y z
N SER A 1 -3.28 -7.02 3.74
CA SER A 1 -2.09 -6.15 3.82
C SER A 1 -0.91 -6.95 3.32
N ASN A 2 -0.08 -6.41 2.43
CA ASN A 2 1.10 -7.12 1.94
C ASN A 2 2.01 -7.55 3.09
N LEU A 3 2.19 -6.68 4.08
CA LEU A 3 2.97 -6.95 5.30
C LEU A 3 2.43 -8.13 6.14
N ALA A 4 1.10 -8.30 6.21
CA ALA A 4 0.49 -9.41 6.95
C ALA A 4 0.65 -10.77 6.23
N ASN A 5 0.83 -10.75 4.91
CA ASN A 5 1.01 -11.95 4.10
C ASN A 5 2.48 -12.14 3.70
N ALA A 6 3.42 -11.32 4.22
CA ALA A 6 4.83 -11.39 3.85
C ALA A 6 5.48 -12.73 4.24
N ASP A 7 5.02 -13.33 5.33
CA ASP A 7 5.50 -14.61 5.85
C ASP A 7 4.60 -15.81 5.44
N SER A 8 3.65 -15.61 4.52
CA SER A 8 2.76 -16.68 4.08
C SER A 8 3.47 -17.66 3.14
N ILE A 9 3.93 -18.80 3.68
CA ILE A 9 4.66 -19.82 2.91
C ILE A 9 3.66 -20.84 2.36
N SER A 10 3.80 -21.22 1.09
CA SER A 10 3.05 -22.34 0.49
C SER A 10 3.98 -23.35 -0.20
N SER A 11 3.49 -24.58 -0.35
CA SER A 11 4.09 -25.64 -1.17
C SER A 11 3.79 -25.45 -2.67
N ASN A 12 2.86 -24.56 -3.04
CA ASN A 12 2.51 -24.25 -4.42
C ASN A 12 2.76 -22.77 -4.75
N ALA A 13 3.38 -22.51 -5.90
CA ALA A 13 3.59 -21.17 -6.44
C ALA A 13 2.28 -20.42 -6.72
N ASP A 14 1.21 -21.13 -7.10
CA ASP A 14 -0.10 -20.53 -7.41
C ASP A 14 -0.89 -20.12 -6.16
N GLU A 15 -0.61 -20.77 -5.03
CA GLU A 15 -1.23 -20.45 -3.74
C GLU A 15 -0.44 -19.39 -2.95
N THR A 16 0.77 -19.07 -3.40
CA THR A 16 1.65 -18.12 -2.71
C THR A 16 1.19 -16.69 -2.96
N TYR A 17 1.04 -15.90 -1.89
CA TYR A 17 0.57 -14.53 -1.98
C TYR A 17 1.52 -13.64 -2.81
N ARG A 18 0.96 -12.85 -3.73
CA ARG A 18 1.68 -11.81 -4.47
C ARG A 18 1.32 -10.44 -3.93
N ALA A 19 2.33 -9.58 -3.75
CA ALA A 19 2.10 -8.21 -3.30
C ALA A 19 1.16 -7.49 -4.28
N LYS A 20 0.10 -6.85 -3.76
CA LYS A 20 -0.83 -6.06 -4.57
C LYS A 20 -0.61 -4.59 -4.28
N LYS A 21 -0.44 -3.76 -5.31
CA LYS A 21 -0.25 -2.30 -5.16
C LYS A 21 -1.31 -1.54 -5.97
N PRO A 22 -2.05 -0.59 -5.36
CA PRO A 22 -3.01 0.24 -6.09
C PRO A 22 -2.28 1.29 -6.93
N VAL A 23 -2.69 1.43 -8.20
CA VAL A 23 -2.25 2.50 -9.09
C VAL A 23 -3.26 3.62 -9.05
N PHE A 24 -2.80 4.80 -8.64
CA PHE A 24 -3.61 6.00 -8.56
C PHE A 24 -3.50 6.82 -9.84
N GLN A 25 -4.63 7.35 -10.33
CA GLN A 25 -4.68 8.27 -11.47
C GLN A 25 -5.34 9.57 -11.02
N THR A 26 -4.74 10.70 -11.39
CA THR A 26 -5.29 12.05 -11.14
C THR A 26 -6.60 12.23 -11.90
N ILE A 27 -7.61 12.76 -11.22
CA ILE A 27 -8.85 13.17 -11.88
C ILE A 27 -8.58 14.49 -12.60
N LEU A 28 -8.71 14.47 -13.93
CA LEU A 28 -8.66 15.65 -14.77
C LEU A 28 -10.09 16.19 -14.92
N ASP A 29 -10.24 17.50 -14.81
CA ASP A 29 -11.49 18.18 -15.12
C ASP A 29 -11.73 18.08 -16.63
N GLU A 30 -12.82 17.44 -17.04
CA GLU A 30 -13.12 17.20 -18.47
C GLU A 30 -13.33 18.50 -19.26
N THR A 31 -13.58 19.61 -18.56
CA THR A 31 -13.85 20.93 -19.14
C THR A 31 -12.59 21.78 -19.32
N THR A 32 -11.61 21.68 -18.42
CA THR A 32 -10.40 22.51 -18.44
C THR A 32 -9.12 21.72 -18.73
N GLY A 33 -9.16 20.39 -18.63
CA GLY A 33 -7.96 19.54 -18.72
C GLY A 33 -6.99 19.73 -17.55
N GLU A 34 -7.38 20.49 -16.53
CA GLU A 34 -6.57 20.73 -15.34
C GLU A 34 -6.85 19.67 -14.26
N PRO A 35 -5.90 19.43 -13.33
CA PRO A 35 -6.13 18.53 -12.21
C PRO A 35 -7.31 19.04 -11.36
N ALA A 36 -8.43 18.32 -11.37
CA ALA A 36 -9.66 18.70 -10.65
C ALA A 36 -9.53 18.59 -9.12
N GLY A 37 -8.36 18.19 -8.62
CA GLY A 37 -8.14 17.79 -7.24
C GLY A 37 -8.67 16.37 -7.00
N GLY A 38 -7.82 15.52 -6.44
CA GLY A 38 -8.16 14.14 -6.09
C GLY A 38 -7.54 13.08 -7.01
N VAL A 39 -7.39 11.89 -6.45
CA VAL A 39 -6.86 10.71 -7.14
C VAL A 39 -7.90 9.60 -7.07
N ARG A 40 -8.11 8.91 -8.19
CA ARG A 40 -8.94 7.69 -8.28
C ARG A 40 -8.04 6.46 -8.36
N ILE A 41 -8.48 5.34 -7.80
CA ILE A 41 -7.85 4.04 -8.04
C ILE A 41 -8.15 3.62 -9.47
N LYS A 42 -7.12 3.55 -10.31
CA LYS A 42 -7.25 3.08 -11.70
C LYS A 42 -7.33 1.56 -11.75
N GLU A 43 -6.42 0.90 -11.04
CA GLU A 43 -6.29 -0.56 -11.02
C GLU A 43 -5.49 -1.01 -9.79
N ILE A 44 -5.67 -2.27 -9.38
CA ILE A 44 -4.82 -2.93 -8.38
C ILE A 44 -3.93 -3.91 -9.15
N VAL A 45 -2.64 -3.60 -9.23
CA VAL A 45 -1.68 -4.43 -9.98
C VAL A 45 -1.01 -5.40 -9.02
N GLU A 46 -0.94 -6.67 -9.41
CA GLU A 46 -0.16 -7.68 -8.71
C GLU A 46 1.31 -7.59 -9.10
N SER A 47 2.21 -7.74 -8.13
CA SER A 47 3.64 -7.68 -8.37
C SER A 47 4.08 -8.84 -9.24
N GLN A 48 4.66 -8.52 -10.40
CA GLN A 48 5.24 -9.48 -11.34
C GLN A 48 6.62 -9.99 -10.90
N ALA A 49 7.14 -9.55 -9.74
CA ALA A 49 8.42 -10.03 -9.24
C ALA A 49 8.37 -11.56 -9.01
N PRO A 50 9.44 -12.29 -9.34
CA PRO A 50 9.49 -13.73 -9.12
C PRO A 50 9.33 -14.03 -7.63
N LEU A 51 8.57 -15.10 -7.34
CA LEU A 51 8.45 -15.64 -5.98
C LEU A 51 9.83 -16.15 -5.53
N LYS A 52 10.10 -16.06 -4.23
CA LYS A 52 11.36 -16.58 -3.68
C LYS A 52 11.18 -18.07 -3.41
N MET A 53 11.82 -18.91 -4.20
CA MET A 53 11.86 -20.35 -3.98
C MET A 53 13.08 -20.70 -3.11
N GLU A 54 12.86 -21.42 -2.02
CA GLU A 54 13.91 -21.86 -1.12
C GLU A 54 13.82 -23.38 -0.93
N TYR A 55 14.96 -24.06 -1.01
CA TYR A 55 15.00 -25.51 -0.80
C TYR A 55 15.11 -25.79 0.70
N ASN A 56 14.07 -26.38 1.27
CA ASN A 56 14.00 -26.75 2.68
C ASN A 56 13.17 -28.04 2.86
N PRO A 57 13.76 -29.22 2.64
CA PRO A 57 13.05 -30.50 2.65
C PRO A 57 12.54 -30.92 4.05
N ASN A 58 13.03 -30.29 5.13
CA ASN A 58 12.57 -30.56 6.49
C ASN A 58 11.41 -29.64 6.92
N HIS A 59 10.91 -28.77 6.04
CA HIS A 59 9.84 -27.85 6.37
C HIS A 59 8.46 -28.51 6.14
N PRO A 60 7.50 -28.39 7.09
CA PRO A 60 6.17 -29.02 6.97
C PRO A 60 5.34 -28.51 5.78
N MET A 61 5.70 -27.36 5.22
CA MET A 61 5.08 -26.74 4.04
C MET A 61 5.90 -26.92 2.75
N ALA A 62 6.89 -27.83 2.75
CA ALA A 62 7.66 -28.15 1.55
C ALA A 62 6.81 -28.99 0.58
N ASN A 63 6.99 -28.77 -0.72
CA ASN A 63 6.40 -29.63 -1.74
C ASN A 63 7.08 -31.02 -1.79
N GLU A 64 6.59 -31.93 -2.63
CA GLU A 64 7.15 -33.28 -2.79
C GLU A 64 8.64 -33.29 -3.18
N GLU A 65 9.14 -32.19 -3.74
CA GLU A 65 10.53 -31.99 -4.14
C GLU A 65 11.38 -31.28 -3.06
N GLY A 66 10.81 -30.88 -1.92
CA GLY A 66 11.52 -30.22 -0.82
C GLY A 66 11.63 -28.70 -0.92
N TYR A 67 10.90 -28.05 -1.81
CA TYR A 67 10.89 -26.60 -2.00
C TYR A 67 9.74 -25.91 -1.25
N ILE A 68 10.02 -24.71 -0.75
CA ILE A 68 9.04 -23.77 -0.20
C ILE A 68 8.96 -22.52 -1.09
N PHE A 69 7.74 -22.01 -1.30
CA PHE A 69 7.51 -20.77 -2.02
C PHE A 69 7.20 -19.65 -1.03
N ARG A 70 8.01 -18.58 -1.12
CA ARG A 70 7.85 -17.36 -0.33
C ARG A 70 7.28 -16.22 -1.18
N PRO A 71 6.36 -15.41 -0.62
CA PRO A 71 5.83 -14.22 -1.24
C PRO A 71 6.93 -13.27 -1.68
N ASN A 72 6.68 -12.54 -2.77
CA ASN A 72 7.57 -11.50 -3.28
C ASN A 72 7.43 -10.16 -2.53
N VAL A 73 7.06 -10.20 -1.25
CA VAL A 73 6.85 -9.01 -0.42
C VAL A 73 8.17 -8.61 0.22
N ASN A 74 8.61 -7.36 -0.01
CA ASN A 74 9.76 -6.80 0.69
C ASN A 74 9.28 -6.05 1.93
N VAL A 75 9.50 -6.66 3.11
CA VAL A 75 9.10 -6.10 4.41
C VAL A 75 9.69 -4.70 4.62
N VAL A 76 10.92 -4.44 4.20
CA VAL A 76 11.57 -3.12 4.37
C VAL A 76 10.86 -2.04 3.56
N GLU A 77 10.52 -2.35 2.32
CA GLU A 77 9.81 -1.44 1.42
C GLU A 77 8.38 -1.19 1.92
N GLU A 78 7.65 -2.24 2.30
CA GLU A 78 6.29 -2.12 2.82
C GLU A 78 6.23 -1.36 4.15
N MET A 79 7.25 -1.49 5.00
CA MET A 79 7.38 -0.67 6.22
C MET A 79 7.65 0.80 5.88
N ALA A 80 8.46 1.09 4.86
CA ALA A 80 8.69 2.46 4.40
C ALA A 80 7.41 3.09 3.83
N ASP A 81 6.67 2.34 3.00
CA ASP A 81 5.37 2.75 2.47
C ASP A 81 4.36 3.00 3.60
N MET A 82 4.31 2.13 4.61
CA MET A 82 3.48 2.31 5.81
C MET A 82 3.85 3.55 6.62
N LEU A 83 5.15 3.83 6.78
CA LEU A 83 5.64 5.04 7.46
C LEU A 83 5.26 6.30 6.69
N SER A 84 5.38 6.28 5.36
CA SER A 84 4.99 7.38 4.48
C SER A 84 3.48 7.65 4.57
N ALA A 85 2.66 6.60 4.51
CA ALA A 85 1.21 6.69 4.66
C ALA A 85 0.81 7.23 6.04
N SER A 86 1.47 6.77 7.10
CA SER A 86 1.21 7.22 8.48
C SER A 86 1.56 8.69 8.68
N ARG A 87 2.70 9.15 8.16
CA ARG A 87 3.09 10.57 8.18
C ARG A 87 2.11 11.43 7.39
N THR A 88 1.71 10.99 6.20
CA THR A 88 0.71 11.70 5.37
C THR A 88 -0.61 11.85 6.11
N TYR A 89 -1.08 10.79 6.79
CA TYR A 89 -2.28 10.85 7.62
C TYR A 89 -2.12 11.86 8.77
N GLN A 90 -1.00 11.84 9.49
CA GLN A 90 -0.71 12.80 10.56
C GLN A 90 -0.72 14.24 10.03
N THR A 91 -0.04 14.51 8.92
CA THR A 91 0.00 15.83 8.29
C THR A 91 -1.40 16.28 7.84
N ASN A 92 -2.21 15.39 7.25
CA ASN A 92 -3.57 15.74 6.84
C ASN A 92 -4.45 16.11 8.04
N VAL A 93 -4.33 15.38 9.14
CA VAL A 93 -5.05 15.69 10.40
C VAL A 93 -4.59 17.05 10.96
N GLU A 94 -3.30 17.35 10.92
CA GLU A 94 -2.75 18.63 11.35
C GLU A 94 -3.28 19.78 10.48
N VAL A 95 -3.22 19.66 9.16
CA VAL A 95 -3.75 20.66 8.21
C VAL A 95 -5.24 20.92 8.46
N MET A 96 -6.03 19.89 8.72
CA MET A 96 -7.45 20.06 9.07
C MET A 96 -7.65 20.79 10.40
N ASN A 97 -6.85 20.48 11.42
CA ASN A 97 -6.89 21.18 12.70
C ASN A 97 -6.50 22.65 12.56
N THR A 98 -5.43 22.96 11.80
CA THR A 98 -5.03 24.34 11.50
C THR A 98 -6.12 25.08 10.74
N SER A 99 -6.73 24.45 9.73
CA SER A 99 -7.84 25.02 8.97
C SER A 99 -9.04 25.34 9.87
N LYS A 100 -9.38 24.42 10.79
CA LYS A 100 -10.44 24.63 11.79
C LYS A 100 -10.12 25.80 12.73
N GLN A 101 -8.88 25.92 13.20
CA GLN A 101 -8.45 27.04 14.05
C GLN A 101 -8.53 28.39 13.32
N LEU A 102 -8.11 28.43 12.05
CA LEU A 102 -8.20 29.64 11.22
C LEU A 102 -9.67 30.05 11.02
N LEU A 103 -10.54 29.11 10.67
CA LEU A 103 -11.99 29.36 10.54
C LEU A 103 -12.60 29.94 11.82
N LEU A 104 -12.28 29.37 12.99
CA LEU A 104 -12.80 29.87 14.27
C LEU A 104 -12.32 31.30 14.57
N ARG A 105 -11.04 31.61 14.29
CA ARG A 105 -10.51 32.98 14.44
C ARG A 105 -11.19 33.96 13.49
N THR A 106 -11.44 33.56 12.25
CA THR A 106 -12.18 34.41 11.29
C THR A 106 -13.59 34.71 11.78
N ILE A 107 -14.30 33.72 12.33
CA ILE A 107 -15.64 33.93 12.92
C ILE A 107 -15.58 34.89 14.12
N GLN A 108 -14.54 34.81 14.94
CA GLN A 108 -14.36 35.72 16.08
C GLN A 108 -14.05 37.17 15.66
N LEU A 109 -13.33 37.36 14.55
CA LEU A 109 -13.03 38.70 14.00
C LEU A 109 -14.24 39.38 13.36
N GLY A 110 -15.28 38.63 12.99
CA GLY A 110 -16.53 39.16 12.42
C GLY A 110 -17.58 39.59 13.45
N LYS A 111 -17.27 39.54 14.76
CA LYS A 111 -18.09 40.10 15.85
C LYS A 111 -17.52 41.42 16.31
#